data_AF-A0A9Q8XZM7-F1
#
_entry.id   AF-A0A9Q8XZM7-F1
#
_cell.length_a   1.000
_cell.length_b   1.000
_cell.length_c   1.000
_cell.angle_alpha   90.00
_cell.angle_beta   90.00
_cell.angle_gamma   90.00
#
_symmetry.space_group_name_H-M   'P 1'
#
loop_
_entity.id
_entity.type
_entity.pdbx_description
1 polymer ?
#
loop_
_entity_poly.entity_id
_entity_poly.type
_entity_poly.pdbx_seq_one_letter_code
_entity_poly.pdbx_strand_id
1 'polypeptide(L)'
;MYKYDETWTEEKIYEVAKHLEGKTLGQLDKSGWLDKKKQDKGAIGNMIQSDFFGIPANSIKGPDFIYHDVELKVTPVLKIAKDFLQKKD
;
A
#
# COMPACT_ATOMS: atom_id res chain seq x y z
N MET A 1 -11.75 6.91 0.06
CA MET A 1 -10.40 6.88 0.66
C MET A 1 -10.60 6.53 2.11
N TYR A 2 -9.84 5.56 2.62
CA TYR A 2 -9.92 5.23 4.03
C TYR A 2 -9.07 6.22 4.83
N LYS A 3 -9.44 6.39 6.09
CA LYS A 3 -8.65 7.12 7.08
C LYS A 3 -8.41 6.14 8.21
N TYR A 4 -7.20 5.60 8.23
CA TYR A 4 -6.74 4.77 9.33
C TYR A 4 -6.65 5.61 10.61
N ASP A 5 -7.10 5.02 11.72
CA ASP A 5 -7.04 5.60 13.05
C ASP A 5 -6.98 4.48 14.12
N GLU A 6 -6.88 4.85 15.39
CA GLU A 6 -6.80 3.92 16.53
C GLU A 6 -8.05 3.07 16.75
N THR A 7 -9.19 3.40 16.12
CA THR A 7 -10.46 2.68 16.31
C THR A 7 -10.61 1.47 15.41
N TRP A 8 -9.69 1.31 14.46
CA TRP A 8 -9.64 0.13 13.60
C TRP A 8 -9.31 -1.11 14.44
N THR A 9 -9.50 -2.27 13.84
CA THR A 9 -8.91 -3.53 14.32
C THR A 9 -7.96 -4.04 13.25
N GLU A 10 -7.09 -5.00 13.60
CA GLU A 10 -6.22 -5.65 12.60
C GLU A 10 -7.03 -6.32 11.49
N GLU A 11 -8.18 -6.92 11.83
CA GLU A 11 -9.11 -7.48 10.86
C GLU A 11 -9.64 -6.38 9.92
N LYS A 12 -9.93 -5.20 10.45
CA LYS A 12 -10.39 -4.07 9.63
C LYS A 12 -9.33 -3.63 8.63
N ILE A 13 -8.07 -3.57 9.05
CA ILE A 13 -6.93 -3.29 8.16
C ILE A 13 -6.91 -4.31 7.01
N TYR A 14 -7.05 -5.60 7.33
CA TYR A 14 -7.07 -6.67 6.33
C TYR A 14 -8.28 -6.59 5.38
N GLU A 15 -9.49 -6.39 5.90
CA GLU A 15 -10.71 -6.21 5.09
C GLU A 15 -10.58 -5.05 4.11
N VAL A 16 -10.05 -3.91 4.57
CA VAL A 16 -9.83 -2.75 3.73
C VAL A 16 -8.77 -3.03 2.68
N ALA A 17 -7.68 -3.72 3.03
CA ALA A 17 -6.65 -4.12 2.09
C ALA A 17 -7.20 -4.99 0.94
N LYS A 18 -8.20 -5.85 1.21
CA LYS A 18 -8.87 -6.64 0.17
C LYS A 18 -9.52 -5.81 -0.92
N HIS A 19 -9.93 -4.58 -0.63
CA HIS A 19 -10.47 -3.69 -1.66
C HIS A 19 -9.42 -3.19 -2.65
N LEU A 20 -8.11 -3.46 -2.45
CA LEU A 20 -7.07 -3.22 -3.46
C LEU A 20 -7.10 -4.27 -4.59
N GLU A 21 -7.63 -5.46 -4.34
CA GLU A 21 -7.66 -6.54 -5.33
C GLU A 21 -8.46 -6.12 -6.57
N GLY A 22 -7.88 -6.32 -7.75
CA GLY A 22 -8.49 -5.95 -9.03
C GLY A 22 -8.39 -4.46 -9.40
N LYS A 23 -7.83 -3.59 -8.54
CA LYS A 23 -7.58 -2.19 -8.87
C LYS A 23 -6.22 -2.02 -9.57
N THR A 24 -6.16 -1.11 -10.55
CA THR A 24 -4.89 -0.72 -11.16
C THR A 24 -4.21 0.38 -10.33
N LEU A 25 -2.89 0.50 -10.41
CA LEU A 25 -2.16 1.56 -9.71
C LEU A 25 -2.65 2.97 -10.10
N GLY A 26 -2.98 3.19 -11.38
CA GLY A 26 -3.50 4.47 -11.85
C GLY A 26 -4.88 4.83 -11.30
N GLN A 27 -5.69 3.85 -10.85
CA GLN A 27 -6.95 4.12 -10.15
C GLN A 27 -6.73 4.51 -8.68
N LEU A 28 -5.58 4.14 -8.12
CA LEU A 28 -5.24 4.40 -6.73
C LEU A 28 -4.49 5.72 -6.57
N ASP A 29 -3.71 6.11 -7.57
CA ASP A 29 -2.89 7.33 -7.55
C ASP A 29 -3.75 8.59 -7.62
N LYS A 30 -3.87 9.27 -6.48
CA LYS A 30 -4.58 10.55 -6.36
C LYS A 30 -3.63 11.71 -6.17
N SER A 31 -2.44 11.43 -5.63
CA SER A 31 -1.43 12.44 -5.29
C SER A 31 -0.31 12.54 -6.32
N GLY A 32 -0.46 11.89 -7.48
CA GLY A 32 0.49 11.91 -8.59
C GLY A 32 1.80 11.19 -8.27
N TRP A 33 1.76 10.15 -7.44
CA TRP A 33 2.92 9.35 -7.07
C TRP A 33 3.57 8.64 -8.25
N LEU A 34 2.78 8.22 -9.25
CA LEU A 34 3.30 7.56 -10.45
C LEU A 34 4.03 8.52 -11.40
N ASP A 35 3.70 9.82 -11.31
CA ASP A 35 4.31 10.88 -12.13
C ASP A 35 5.53 11.53 -11.46
N LYS A 36 5.67 11.40 -10.13
CA LYS A 36 6.88 11.81 -9.41
C LYS A 36 8.06 10.98 -9.95
N LYS A 37 9.15 11.66 -10.34
CA LYS A 37 10.32 11.08 -11.04
C LYS A 37 10.64 9.66 -10.57
N LYS A 38 10.78 8.73 -11.52
CA LYS A 38 11.00 7.25 -11.43
C LYS A 38 12.09 6.73 -10.46
N GLN A 39 12.71 7.57 -9.65
CA GLN A 39 13.84 7.22 -8.79
C GLN A 39 13.44 6.78 -7.38
N ASP A 40 12.20 7.00 -6.94
CA ASP A 40 11.74 6.52 -5.64
C ASP A 40 11.26 5.07 -5.72
N LYS A 41 12.12 4.15 -5.26
CA LYS A 41 11.82 2.71 -5.17
C LYS A 41 10.63 2.41 -4.24
N GLY A 42 10.28 3.34 -3.35
CA GLY A 42 9.17 3.25 -2.41
C GLY A 42 7.86 3.89 -2.89
N ALA A 43 7.83 4.50 -4.08
CA ALA A 43 6.69 5.32 -4.52
C ALA A 43 5.34 4.60 -4.45
N ILE A 44 5.28 3.32 -4.85
CA ILE A 44 4.03 2.54 -4.82
C ILE A 44 3.58 2.26 -3.37
N GLY A 45 4.53 1.95 -2.47
CA GLY A 45 4.24 1.78 -1.05
C GLY A 45 3.69 3.06 -0.44
N ASN A 46 4.40 4.17 -0.66
CA ASN A 46 4.00 5.50 -0.20
C ASN A 46 2.63 5.92 -0.76
N MET A 47 2.34 5.59 -2.02
CA MET A 47 1.03 5.84 -2.65
C MET A 47 -0.07 5.04 -1.97
N ILE A 48 0.12 3.73 -1.73
CA ILE A 48 -0.90 2.92 -1.06
C ILE A 48 -1.10 3.41 0.39
N GLN A 49 -0.02 3.72 1.11
CA GLN A 49 -0.07 4.27 2.45
C GLN A 49 -0.89 5.57 2.50
N SER A 50 -0.54 6.54 1.66
CA SER A 50 -1.17 7.86 1.63
C SER A 50 -2.53 7.88 0.95
N ASP A 51 -2.64 7.46 -0.31
CA ASP A 51 -3.86 7.66 -1.12
C ASP A 51 -4.97 6.64 -0.86
N PHE A 52 -4.61 5.47 -0.29
CA PHE A 52 -5.57 4.42 0.00
C PHE A 52 -5.94 4.35 1.49
N PHE A 53 -4.95 4.23 2.38
CA PHE A 53 -5.16 4.13 3.83
C PHE A 53 -5.24 5.48 4.55
N GLY A 54 -4.81 6.59 3.92
CA GLY A 54 -4.80 7.90 4.56
C GLY A 54 -3.70 8.09 5.59
N ILE A 55 -2.68 7.23 5.56
CA ILE A 55 -1.52 7.30 6.44
C ILE A 55 -0.47 8.20 5.76
N PRO A 56 0.07 9.22 6.43
CA PRO A 56 1.08 10.08 5.81
C PRO A 56 2.35 9.29 5.46
N ALA A 57 2.78 9.36 4.19
CA ALA A 57 4.07 8.80 3.76
C ALA A 57 5.22 9.65 4.30
N ASN A 58 5.81 9.24 5.42
CA ASN A 58 6.89 9.93 6.10
C ASN A 58 7.95 8.93 6.61
N SER A 59 9.06 9.44 7.15
CA SER A 59 10.17 8.61 7.65
C SER A 59 10.12 8.37 9.17
N ILE A 60 8.93 8.35 9.77
CA ILE A 60 8.78 8.05 11.19
C ILE A 60 9.19 6.59 11.44
N LYS A 61 10.00 6.38 12.48
CA LYS A 61 10.43 5.05 12.89
C LYS A 61 9.25 4.30 13.52
N GLY A 62 8.91 3.15 12.97
CA GLY A 62 7.83 2.30 13.48
C GLY A 62 7.09 1.61 12.33
N PRO A 63 6.06 0.83 12.68
CA PRO A 63 5.18 0.20 11.71
C PRO A 63 4.26 1.23 11.03
N ASP A 64 3.85 1.00 9.79
CA ASP A 64 2.94 1.90 9.07
C ASP A 64 1.58 2.08 9.79
N PHE A 65 1.01 1.00 10.32
CA PHE A 65 -0.21 1.00 11.12
C PHE A 65 0.15 1.09 12.61
N ILE A 66 0.55 2.28 13.04
CA ILE A 66 1.18 2.54 14.35
C ILE A 66 0.38 2.05 15.58
N TYR A 67 -0.94 2.09 15.55
CA TYR A 67 -1.77 1.72 16.70
C TYR A 67 -1.89 0.21 16.89
N HIS A 68 -1.43 -0.59 15.92
CA HIS A 68 -1.65 -2.04 15.85
C HIS A 68 -0.35 -2.83 15.66
N ASP A 69 0.80 -2.16 15.61
CA ASP A 69 2.10 -2.79 15.34
C ASP A 69 2.18 -3.57 14.01
N VAL A 70 1.43 -3.12 12.99
CA VAL A 70 1.36 -3.77 11.66
C VAL A 70 2.10 -2.97 10.59
N GLU A 71 2.94 -3.65 9.81
CA GLU A 71 3.73 -3.06 8.71
C GLU A 71 3.09 -3.31 7.34
N LEU A 72 3.04 -2.30 6.47
CA LEU A 72 2.61 -2.43 5.09
C LEU A 72 3.80 -2.78 4.19
N LYS A 73 3.80 -4.00 3.63
CA LYS A 73 4.79 -4.39 2.61
C LYS A 73 4.15 -4.52 1.24
N VAL A 74 4.63 -3.72 0.30
CA VAL A 74 4.28 -3.86 -1.13
C VAL A 74 5.39 -4.62 -1.84
N THR A 75 5.03 -5.73 -2.48
CA THR A 75 5.98 -6.57 -3.23
C THR A 75 5.48 -6.76 -4.67
N PRO A 76 6.25 -6.32 -5.68
CA PRO A 76 5.90 -6.60 -7.06
C PRO A 76 6.03 -8.10 -7.35
N VAL A 77 5.03 -8.66 -8.01
CA VAL A 77 5.00 -10.06 -8.42
C VAL A 77 4.74 -10.15 -9.91
N LEU A 78 5.41 -11.09 -10.58
CA LEU A 78 5.15 -11.47 -11.96
C LEU A 78 4.28 -12.72 -11.99
N LYS A 79 3.15 -12.64 -12.68
CA LYS A 79 2.32 -13.81 -12.95
C LYS A 79 2.91 -14.59 -14.12
N ILE A 80 3.48 -15.76 -13.83
CA ILE A 80 4.15 -16.62 -14.82
C ILE A 80 3.25 -17.74 -15.35
N ALA A 81 2.23 -18.12 -14.58
CA ALA A 81 1.16 -19.01 -15.02
C ALA A 81 -0.12 -18.75 -14.19
N LYS A 82 -1.22 -19.46 -14.48
CA LYS A 82 -2.54 -19.22 -13.89
C LYS A 82 -2.51 -19.09 -12.35
N ASP A 83 -1.71 -19.94 -11.70
CA ASP A 83 -1.59 -20.03 -10.23
C ASP A 83 -0.15 -19.83 -9.72
N PHE A 84 0.76 -19.36 -10.58
CA PHE A 84 2.17 -19.19 -10.22
C PHE A 84 2.58 -17.72 -10.29
N LEU A 85 3.05 -17.22 -9.14
CA LEU A 85 3.59 -15.89 -8.98
C LEU A 85 5.08 -16.00 -8.64
N GLN A 86 5.91 -15.20 -9.31
CA GLN A 86 7.32 -15.04 -8.99
C GLN A 86 7.53 -13.64 -8.41
N LYS A 87 8.30 -13.53 -7.32
CA LYS A 87 8.75 -12.22 -6.85
C LYS A 87 9.55 -11.54 -7.96
N LYS A 88 9.22 -10.30 -8.26
CA LYS A 88 10.01 -9.48 -9.18
C LYS A 88 11.01 -8.69 -8.34
N ASP A 89 12.29 -8.93 -8.56
CA ASP A 89 13.36 -8.14 -7.96
C ASP A 89 13.55 -6.80 -8.70
#